data_AF-A0A1S0Z4X1-F1
#
_entry.id   AF-A0A1S0Z4X1-F1
#
_cell.length_a   1.000
_cell.length_b   1.000
_cell.length_c   1.000
_cell.angle_alpha   90.00
_cell.angle_beta   90.00
_cell.angle_gamma   90.00
#
_symmetry.space_group_name_H-M   'P 1'
#
loop_
_entity.id
_entity.type
_entity.pdbx_description
1 polymer ?
#
loop_
_entity_poly.entity_id
_entity_poly.type
_entity_poly.pdbx_seq_one_letter_code
_entity_poly.pdbx_strand_id
1 'polypeptide(L)'
;MSIKVIYDSYSDICKDYVYGKRFLDEPDIVIEKLNEHFDGVEFEQFDGCNPDNVYINSFTEVDTKEALIDFAGILDHGEYEQLVNEDRLSAYVEENEEEIVSRIEDSYTFLGHKGDSWYLLQ
;
A
#
# COMPACT_ATOMS: atom_id res chain seq x y z
N MET A 1 23.80 -19.32 -20.20
CA MET A 1 23.91 -19.39 -18.73
C MET A 1 22.94 -18.36 -18.18
N SER A 2 22.03 -18.77 -17.29
CA SER A 2 21.21 -17.81 -16.53
C SER A 2 21.94 -17.53 -15.21
N ILE A 3 22.03 -16.25 -14.82
CA ILE A 3 22.60 -15.82 -13.55
C ILE A 3 21.42 -15.53 -12.63
N LYS A 4 21.40 -16.15 -11.45
CA LYS A 4 20.43 -15.84 -10.39
C LYS A 4 21.12 -14.96 -9.36
N VAL A 5 20.48 -13.83 -9.04
CA VAL A 5 20.90 -12.93 -7.96
C VAL A 5 19.87 -13.07 -6.84
N ILE A 6 20.35 -13.10 -5.60
CA ILE A 6 19.52 -13.20 -4.39
C ILE A 6 19.74 -11.92 -3.59
N TYR A 7 18.64 -11.34 -3.11
CA TYR A 7 18.63 -10.15 -2.26
C TYR A 7 18.11 -10.53 -0.88
N ASP A 8 18.56 -9.82 0.14
CA ASP A 8 18.13 -10.07 1.53
C ASP A 8 16.68 -9.60 1.78
N SER A 9 16.18 -8.64 0.98
CA SER A 9 14.82 -8.12 1.05
C SER A 9 14.37 -7.49 -0.27
N TYR A 10 13.06 -7.23 -0.41
CA TYR A 10 12.51 -6.49 -1.55
C TYR A 10 13.04 -5.05 -1.60
N SER A 11 13.15 -4.41 -0.44
CA SER A 11 13.73 -3.08 -0.31
C SER A 11 15.21 -3.01 -0.71
N ASP A 12 15.96 -4.12 -0.60
CA ASP A 12 17.34 -4.16 -1.09
C ASP A 12 17.43 -4.11 -2.60
N ILE A 13 16.57 -4.86 -3.31
CA ILE A 13 16.54 -4.81 -4.78
C ILE A 13 16.01 -3.46 -5.29
N CYS A 14 15.11 -2.79 -4.56
CA CYS A 14 14.62 -1.45 -4.92
C CYS A 14 15.75 -0.43 -5.15
N LYS A 15 16.91 -0.58 -4.50
CA LYS A 15 18.09 0.30 -4.66
C LYS A 15 18.69 0.28 -6.07
N ASP A 16 18.41 -0.76 -6.86
CA ASP A 16 18.95 -0.94 -8.20
C ASP A 16 18.01 -0.44 -9.31
N TYR A 17 16.78 -0.06 -8.95
CA TYR A 17 15.72 0.35 -9.88
C TYR A 17 15.40 1.84 -9.77
N VAL A 18 14.98 2.47 -10.87
CA VAL A 18 14.86 3.94 -10.94
C VAL A 18 13.68 4.44 -10.13
N TYR A 19 12.51 3.84 -10.36
CA TYR A 19 11.28 4.07 -9.62
C TYR A 19 11.21 3.22 -8.37
N GLY A 20 11.80 2.01 -8.37
CA GLY A 20 11.89 1.17 -7.17
C GLY A 20 12.49 1.89 -5.96
N LYS A 21 13.47 2.78 -6.16
CA LYS A 21 14.04 3.63 -5.10
C LYS A 21 13.03 4.46 -4.34
N ARG A 22 11.90 4.82 -4.96
CA ARG A 22 10.87 5.63 -4.31
C ARG A 22 10.18 4.88 -3.18
N PHE A 23 10.12 3.54 -3.23
CA PHE A 23 9.67 2.74 -2.08
C PHE A 23 10.52 2.97 -0.83
N LEU A 24 11.78 3.38 -0.97
CA LEU A 24 12.68 3.62 0.17
C LEU A 24 12.40 4.95 0.89
N ASP A 25 11.60 5.82 0.27
CA ASP A 25 11.15 7.08 0.85
C ASP A 25 9.77 6.92 1.54
N GLU A 26 9.12 5.77 1.38
CA GLU A 26 7.83 5.44 2.00
C GLU A 26 7.97 5.15 3.51
N PRO A 27 6.88 5.17 4.29
CA PRO A 27 6.94 4.85 5.71
C PRO A 27 7.47 3.44 6.00
N ASP A 28 8.21 3.28 7.10
CA ASP A 28 8.80 1.99 7.51
C ASP A 28 7.79 0.82 7.51
N ILE A 29 6.55 1.05 7.96
CA ILE A 29 5.49 0.04 7.96
C ILE A 29 5.16 -0.49 6.55
N VAL A 30 5.20 0.39 5.54
CA VAL A 30 4.95 0.04 4.13
C VAL A 30 6.12 -0.77 3.59
N ILE A 31 7.36 -0.36 3.90
CA ILE A 31 8.57 -1.06 3.48
C ILE A 31 8.63 -2.47 4.10
N GLU A 32 8.30 -2.60 5.39
CA GLU A 32 8.21 -3.89 6.08
C GLU A 32 7.16 -4.79 5.42
N LYS A 33 5.96 -4.27 5.15
CA LYS A 33 4.90 -5.02 4.48
C LYS A 33 5.24 -5.42 3.05
N LEU A 34 5.95 -4.58 2.30
CA LEU A 34 6.46 -4.92 0.98
C LEU A 34 7.50 -6.06 1.04
N ASN A 35 8.41 -6.00 2.02
CA ASN A 35 9.38 -7.07 2.24
C ASN A 35 8.70 -8.40 2.58
N GLU A 36 7.67 -8.38 3.43
CA GLU A 36 6.86 -9.56 3.76
C GLU A 36 6.11 -10.09 2.53
N HIS A 37 5.46 -9.22 1.76
CA HIS A 37 4.65 -9.60 0.59
C HIS A 37 5.47 -10.30 -0.49
N PHE A 38 6.71 -9.83 -0.73
CA PHE A 38 7.61 -10.38 -1.74
C PHE A 38 8.64 -11.37 -1.19
N ASP A 39 8.53 -11.80 0.07
CA ASP A 39 9.47 -12.76 0.64
C ASP A 39 9.44 -14.09 -0.12
N GLY A 40 10.64 -14.57 -0.50
CA GLY A 40 10.81 -15.78 -1.29
C GLY A 40 10.32 -15.71 -2.75
N VAL A 41 9.86 -14.55 -3.23
CA VAL A 41 9.41 -14.39 -4.62
C VAL A 41 10.60 -14.37 -5.58
N GLU A 42 10.55 -15.22 -6.59
CA GLU A 42 11.51 -15.23 -7.70
C GLU A 42 10.88 -14.59 -8.92
N PHE A 43 11.55 -13.61 -9.53
CA PHE A 43 11.02 -12.91 -10.70
C PHE A 43 12.11 -12.59 -11.74
N GLU A 44 11.71 -12.50 -13.00
CA GLU A 44 12.60 -12.08 -14.09
C GLU A 44 12.67 -10.55 -14.21
N GLN A 45 13.68 -10.04 -14.91
CA GLN A 45 13.92 -8.59 -15.02
C GLN A 45 12.70 -7.79 -15.53
N PHE A 46 11.84 -8.37 -16.37
CA PHE A 46 10.66 -7.70 -16.93
C PHE A 46 9.33 -8.25 -16.38
N ASP A 47 9.40 -9.01 -15.29
CA ASP A 47 8.23 -9.61 -14.67
C ASP A 47 7.48 -8.59 -13.79
N GLY A 48 6.24 -8.93 -13.43
CA GLY A 48 5.35 -8.07 -12.66
C GLY A 48 5.92 -7.60 -11.33
N CYS A 49 6.74 -8.44 -10.68
CA CYS A 49 7.35 -8.17 -9.38
C CYS A 49 8.58 -7.24 -9.46
N ASN A 50 9.00 -6.83 -10.66
CA ASN A 50 10.05 -5.84 -10.84
C ASN A 50 9.71 -4.53 -10.07
N PRO A 51 10.62 -3.98 -9.24
CA PRO A 51 10.33 -2.78 -8.45
C PRO A 51 9.84 -1.55 -9.24
N ASP A 52 10.36 -1.31 -10.45
CA ASP A 52 9.84 -0.23 -11.29
C ASP A 52 8.42 -0.52 -11.77
N ASN A 53 8.14 -1.77 -12.13
CA ASN A 53 6.80 -2.17 -12.57
C ASN A 53 5.80 -2.10 -11.41
N VAL A 54 6.14 -2.63 -10.23
CA VAL A 54 5.29 -2.59 -9.05
C VAL A 54 4.99 -1.16 -8.65
N TYR A 55 6.01 -0.29 -8.59
CA TYR A 55 5.80 1.12 -8.24
C TYR A 55 4.89 1.86 -9.21
N ILE A 56 5.01 1.61 -10.51
CA ILE A 56 4.24 2.34 -11.53
C ILE A 56 2.82 1.78 -11.68
N ASN A 57 2.64 0.46 -11.60
CA ASN A 57 1.42 -0.20 -12.05
C ASN A 57 0.59 -0.85 -10.95
N SER A 58 1.16 -1.10 -9.76
CA SER A 58 0.48 -1.84 -8.68
C SER A 58 0.38 -1.06 -7.37
N PHE A 59 1.35 -0.19 -7.06
CA PHE A 59 1.36 0.58 -5.82
C PHE A 59 0.52 1.86 -5.93
N THR A 60 -0.34 2.09 -4.95
CA THR A 60 -1.15 3.31 -4.85
C THR A 60 -1.14 3.84 -3.42
N GLU A 61 -0.89 5.14 -3.27
CA GLU A 61 -1.18 5.91 -2.06
C GLU A 61 -2.50 6.68 -2.28
N VAL A 62 -3.45 6.54 -1.37
CA VAL A 62 -4.75 7.23 -1.42
C VAL A 62 -5.03 7.96 -0.11
N ASP A 63 -5.87 8.98 -0.17
CA ASP A 63 -6.29 9.71 1.03
C ASP A 63 -7.36 8.95 1.84
N THR A 64 -7.66 9.40 3.06
CA THR A 64 -8.67 8.74 3.91
C THR A 64 -10.05 8.75 3.27
N LYS A 65 -10.39 9.75 2.45
CA LYS A 65 -11.70 9.81 1.79
C LYS A 65 -11.81 8.70 0.74
N GLU A 66 -10.83 8.60 -0.15
CA GLU A 66 -10.74 7.55 -1.16
C GLU A 66 -10.71 6.17 -0.49
N ALA A 67 -9.90 5.99 0.56
CA ALA A 67 -9.83 4.73 1.30
C ALA A 67 -11.19 4.28 1.84
N LEU A 68 -11.95 5.19 2.47
CA LEU A 68 -13.25 4.86 3.08
C LEU A 68 -14.37 4.67 2.04
N ILE A 69 -14.39 5.49 0.99
CA ILE A 69 -15.51 5.51 0.03
C ILE A 69 -15.25 4.56 -1.14
N ASP A 70 -14.09 4.67 -1.80
CA ASP A 70 -13.85 4.01 -3.09
C ASP A 70 -13.23 2.62 -2.91
N PHE A 71 -12.36 2.44 -1.92
CA PHE A 71 -11.66 1.17 -1.68
C PHE A 71 -12.37 0.27 -0.66
N ALA A 72 -12.74 0.80 0.51
CA ALA A 72 -13.48 0.05 1.52
C ALA A 72 -14.99 0.03 1.27
N GLY A 73 -15.54 1.05 0.58
CA GLY A 73 -17.00 1.17 0.39
C GLY A 73 -17.77 1.17 1.71
N ILE A 74 -17.18 1.67 2.79
CA ILE A 74 -17.78 1.67 4.13
C ILE A 74 -18.63 2.91 4.38
N LEU A 75 -18.33 4.01 3.70
CA LEU A 75 -19.07 5.26 3.74
C LEU A 75 -19.48 5.71 2.35
N ASP A 76 -20.55 6.50 2.28
CA ASP A 76 -20.81 7.38 1.15
C ASP A 76 -20.24 8.80 1.36
N HIS A 77 -20.36 9.64 0.33
CA HIS A 77 -19.87 11.02 0.36
C HIS A 77 -20.53 11.90 1.43
N GLY A 78 -21.82 11.70 1.69
CA GLY A 78 -22.56 12.48 2.68
C GLY A 78 -22.20 12.08 4.10
N GLU A 79 -22.03 10.79 4.36
CA GLU A 79 -21.57 10.26 5.65
C GLU A 79 -20.14 10.76 5.97
N TYR A 80 -19.24 10.73 4.99
CA TYR A 80 -17.89 11.28 5.14
C TYR A 80 -17.93 12.79 5.46
N GLU A 81 -18.67 13.59 4.69
CA GLU A 81 -18.79 15.02 4.94
C GLU A 81 -19.37 15.33 6.32
N GLN A 82 -20.33 14.52 6.80
CA GLN A 82 -20.86 14.68 8.15
C GLN A 82 -19.78 14.44 9.22
N LEU A 83 -18.99 13.37 9.10
CA LEU A 83 -17.90 13.07 10.03
C LEU A 83 -16.83 14.17 10.07
N VAL A 84 -16.49 14.73 8.92
CA VAL A 84 -15.55 15.87 8.83
C VAL A 84 -16.12 17.11 9.50
N ASN A 85 -17.37 17.47 9.20
CA ASN A 85 -18.00 18.66 9.77
C ASN A 85 -18.21 18.57 11.30
N GLU A 86 -18.38 17.35 11.81
CA GLU A 86 -18.51 17.07 13.24
C GLU A 86 -17.15 16.89 13.96
N ASP A 87 -16.02 16.98 13.25
CA ASP A 87 -14.66 16.72 13.78
C ASP A 87 -14.52 15.32 14.39
N ARG A 88 -15.15 14.33 13.77
CA ARG A 88 -15.23 12.93 14.23
C ARG A 88 -14.55 11.93 13.31
N LEU A 89 -14.02 12.37 12.16
CA LEU A 89 -13.41 11.49 11.16
C LEU A 89 -12.25 10.66 11.75
N SER A 90 -11.32 11.30 12.48
CA SER A 90 -10.16 10.59 13.04
C SER A 90 -10.56 9.51 14.04
N ALA A 91 -11.50 9.82 14.95
CA ALA A 91 -12.02 8.84 15.91
C ALA A 91 -12.74 7.68 15.19
N TYR A 92 -13.50 7.98 14.14
CA TYR A 92 -14.15 6.94 13.33
C TYR A 92 -13.12 6.01 12.68
N VAL A 93 -12.05 6.54 12.10
CA VAL A 93 -11.00 5.73 11.49
C VAL A 93 -10.32 4.86 12.54
N GLU A 94 -9.94 5.40 13.70
CA GLU A 94 -9.31 4.63 14.78
C GLU A 94 -10.22 3.52 15.32
N GLU A 95 -11.52 3.79 15.48
CA GLU A 95 -12.49 2.81 16.00
C GLU A 95 -12.82 1.69 15.01
N ASN A 96 -12.67 1.95 13.70
CA ASN A 96 -13.10 1.04 12.63
C ASN A 96 -11.94 0.54 11.75
N GLU A 97 -10.67 0.78 12.13
CA GLU A 97 -9.50 0.47 11.31
C GLU A 97 -9.48 -1.01 10.86
N GLU A 98 -9.78 -1.95 11.76
CA GLU A 98 -9.84 -3.38 11.42
C GLU A 98 -10.90 -3.70 10.33
N GLU A 99 -12.07 -3.07 10.39
CA GLU A 99 -13.10 -3.26 9.36
C GLU A 99 -12.70 -2.61 8.04
N ILE A 100 -12.16 -1.40 8.08
CA ILE A 100 -11.67 -0.67 6.90
C ILE A 100 -10.62 -1.51 6.18
N VAL A 101 -9.60 -1.98 6.91
CA VAL A 101 -8.54 -2.84 6.39
C VAL A 101 -9.13 -4.13 5.82
N SER A 102 -10.02 -4.81 6.56
CA SER A 102 -10.64 -6.05 6.07
C SER A 102 -11.39 -5.87 4.75
N ARG A 103 -12.08 -4.74 4.55
CA ARG A 103 -12.79 -4.48 3.28
C ARG A 103 -11.85 -4.12 2.14
N ILE A 104 -10.78 -3.38 2.43
CA ILE A 104 -9.72 -3.10 1.45
C ILE A 104 -9.05 -4.41 1.02
N GLU A 105 -8.79 -5.30 1.98
CA GLU A 105 -8.15 -6.60 1.77
C GLU A 105 -8.98 -7.58 0.91
N ASP A 106 -10.26 -7.31 0.67
CA ASP A 106 -11.07 -8.09 -0.27
C ASP A 106 -10.60 -7.94 -1.72
N SER A 107 -9.91 -6.84 -2.07
CA SER A 107 -9.49 -6.55 -3.45
C SER A 107 -8.03 -6.07 -3.61
N TYR A 108 -7.40 -5.59 -2.54
CA TYR A 108 -6.04 -5.05 -2.55
C TYR A 108 -5.24 -5.59 -1.37
N THR A 109 -3.92 -5.68 -1.47
CA THR A 109 -3.09 -5.89 -0.29
C THR A 109 -2.90 -4.56 0.44
N PHE A 110 -3.25 -4.52 1.73
CA PHE A 110 -3.00 -3.35 2.58
C PHE A 110 -1.54 -3.34 3.07
N LEU A 111 -0.82 -2.25 2.79
CA LEU A 111 0.59 -2.09 3.18
C LEU A 111 0.78 -1.22 4.42
N GLY A 112 -0.20 -0.38 4.76
CA GLY A 112 -0.15 0.45 5.95
C GLY A 112 -0.97 1.72 5.85
N HIS A 113 -1.18 2.35 7.00
CA HIS A 113 -1.90 3.61 7.15
C HIS A 113 -1.07 4.55 8.03
N LYS A 114 -0.89 5.80 7.57
CA LYS A 114 -0.15 6.82 8.31
C LYS A 114 -0.71 8.21 8.05
N GLY A 115 -1.29 8.81 9.08
CA GLY A 115 -1.86 10.15 8.97
C GLY A 115 -3.12 10.12 8.10
N ASP A 116 -3.07 10.74 6.93
CA ASP A 116 -4.17 10.71 5.95
C ASP A 116 -3.90 9.74 4.79
N SER A 117 -2.72 9.13 4.76
CA SER A 117 -2.25 8.29 3.65
C SER A 117 -2.49 6.80 3.92
N TRP A 118 -3.10 6.13 2.95
CA TRP A 118 -3.35 4.69 2.93
C TRP A 118 -2.59 4.07 1.75
N TYR A 119 -1.78 3.06 2.02
CA TYR A 119 -0.87 2.46 1.04
C TYR A 119 -1.34 1.08 0.64
N LEU A 120 -1.59 0.90 -0.65
CA LEU A 120 -2.24 -0.28 -1.22
C LEU A 120 -1.42 -0.88 -2.35
N LEU A 121 -1.59 -2.19 -2.55
CA LEU A 121 -0.99 -2.94 -3.65
C LEU A 121 -2.05 -3.80 -4.37
N GLN A 122 -2.09 -3.72 -5.70
CA GLN A 122 -2.98 -4.48 -6.58
C GLN A 122 -2.31 -5.71 -7.20
#